data_AF-A0ABD2VUS0-F1
#
_entry.id   AF-A0ABD2VUS0-F1
#
_cell.length_a   1.000
_cell.length_b   1.000
_cell.length_c   1.000
_cell.angle_alpha   90.00
_cell.angle_beta   90.00
_cell.angle_gamma   90.00
#
_symmetry.space_group_name_H-M   'P 1'
#
loop_
_entity.id
_entity.type
_entity.pdbx_description
1 polymer ?
#
loop_
_entity_poly.entity_id
_entity_poly.type
_entity_poly.pdbx_seq_one_letter_code
_entity_poly.pdbx_strand_id
1 'polypeptide(L)'
;MRKTSSKLFSRGERALPQPRERRVDGKLDWYPQKHRQKQQQQFYSAAITKPKSEMTPEELAKREEEEFNTGPLSVLTQSVRNNTQVLINCRNNKKLLGRVKAFDRHCNMVLENVKEMWTELPRTGKGKKKAKPVNKDRFISKMFLRGDSVILVVRNPLANTAK
;
A
#
# COMPACT_ATOMS: atom_id res chain seq x y z
N MET A 1 49.08 39.73 -2.73
CA MET A 1 48.07 40.63 -2.11
C MET A 1 46.77 39.86 -1.89
N ARG A 2 46.10 40.13 -0.77
CA ARG A 2 44.88 39.51 -0.19
C ARG A 2 43.74 39.33 -1.24
N LYS A 3 42.78 38.41 -1.14
CA LYS A 3 41.89 38.11 0.01
C LYS A 3 41.24 36.73 -0.11
N THR A 4 41.00 36.15 1.06
CA THR A 4 40.02 35.11 1.35
C THR A 4 38.59 35.62 1.09
N SER A 5 37.69 34.74 0.68
CA SER A 5 36.27 34.85 1.02
C SER A 5 35.70 33.46 1.30
N SER A 6 35.40 33.26 2.57
CA SER A 6 34.64 32.15 3.13
C SER A 6 33.18 32.25 2.70
N LYS A 7 32.59 31.10 2.32
CA LYS A 7 31.17 30.84 2.56
C LYS A 7 31.08 29.57 3.39
N LEU A 8 30.69 29.76 4.64
CA LEU A 8 30.25 28.73 5.56
C LEU A 8 28.95 28.13 4.99
N PHE A 9 28.95 26.82 4.75
CA PHE A 9 27.71 26.04 4.62
C PHE A 9 27.81 24.86 5.57
N SER A 10 26.73 24.65 6.30
CA SER A 10 26.60 23.80 7.47
C SER A 10 26.89 22.33 7.17
N ARG A 11 27.51 21.66 8.15
CA ARG A 11 27.79 20.22 8.16
C ARG A 11 26.51 19.42 7.95
N GLY A 12 26.32 18.79 6.79
CA GLY A 12 25.22 17.84 6.61
C GLY A 12 24.94 17.40 5.17
N GLU A 13 25.19 18.23 4.17
CA GLU A 13 24.89 17.88 2.78
C GLU A 13 26.17 17.53 2.02
N ARG A 14 26.43 16.22 1.85
CA ARG A 14 27.37 15.77 0.82
C ARG A 14 26.72 16.01 -0.54
N ALA A 15 27.03 17.16 -1.15
CA ALA A 15 26.77 17.37 -2.56
C ALA A 15 27.39 16.23 -3.37
N LEU A 16 26.60 15.63 -4.28
CA LEU A 16 27.11 14.66 -5.24
C LEU A 16 28.29 15.28 -5.99
N PRO A 17 29.44 14.59 -6.12
CA PRO A 17 30.57 15.13 -6.86
C PRO A 17 30.16 15.30 -8.32
N GLN A 18 30.26 16.52 -8.83
CA GLN A 18 30.06 16.79 -10.25
C GLN A 18 31.08 15.97 -11.06
N PRO A 19 30.69 15.38 -12.20
CA PRO A 19 31.60 14.54 -12.98
C PRO A 19 32.78 15.37 -13.46
N ARG A 20 33.99 15.05 -13.01
CA ARG A 20 35.20 15.53 -13.68
C ARG A 20 35.42 14.68 -14.92
N GLU A 21 35.30 15.31 -16.07
CA GLU A 21 35.67 14.74 -17.36
C GLU A 21 37.20 14.53 -17.35
N ARG A 22 37.64 13.30 -17.08
CA ARG A 22 39.03 12.90 -17.28
C ARG A 22 39.12 12.11 -18.56
N ARG A 23 39.73 12.74 -19.56
CA ARG A 23 40.13 12.11 -20.82
C ARG A 23 41.48 11.43 -20.57
N VAL A 24 41.51 10.10 -20.57
CA VAL A 24 42.76 9.32 -20.57
C VAL A 24 42.80 8.61 -21.92
N ASP A 25 43.90 8.83 -22.67
CA ASP A 25 44.24 8.12 -23.91
C ASP A 25 43.19 8.13 -25.03
N GLY A 26 42.52 9.28 -25.25
CA GLY A 26 41.76 9.54 -26.47
C GLY A 26 40.49 8.70 -26.68
N LYS A 27 40.12 7.84 -25.72
CA LYS A 27 38.89 7.04 -25.77
C LYS A 27 37.90 7.56 -24.73
N LEU A 28 36.68 7.86 -25.17
CA LEU A 28 35.56 8.17 -24.29
C LEU A 28 35.26 6.91 -23.46
N ASP A 29 35.74 6.91 -22.22
CA ASP A 29 35.52 5.80 -21.30
C ASP A 29 34.09 5.88 -20.76
N TRP A 30 33.16 5.27 -21.50
CA TRP A 30 31.77 5.07 -21.07
C TRP A 30 31.78 4.04 -19.93
N TYR A 31 31.92 4.53 -18.69
CA TYR A 31 31.82 3.69 -17.50
C TYR A 31 30.54 2.83 -17.57
N PRO A 32 30.59 1.49 -17.36
CA PRO A 32 29.46 0.64 -17.71
C PRO A 32 28.25 0.97 -16.84
N GLN A 33 27.16 1.36 -17.49
CA GLN A 33 25.84 1.65 -16.90
C GLN A 33 25.36 0.57 -15.92
N LYS A 34 25.83 -0.67 -16.11
CA LYS A 34 25.59 -1.84 -15.24
C LYS A 34 26.10 -1.68 -13.80
N HIS A 35 27.22 -0.99 -13.58
CA HIS A 35 27.76 -0.78 -12.22
C HIS A 35 26.93 0.23 -11.41
N ARG A 36 26.40 1.25 -12.10
CA ARG A 36 25.51 2.26 -11.51
C ARG A 36 24.13 1.66 -11.20
N GLN A 37 23.61 0.80 -12.07
CA GLN A 37 22.39 0.02 -11.79
C GLN A 37 22.57 -0.95 -10.63
N LYS A 38 23.71 -1.67 -10.55
CA LYS A 38 24.00 -2.56 -9.41
C LYS A 38 24.08 -1.80 -8.08
N GLN A 39 24.71 -0.62 -8.07
CA GLN A 39 24.75 0.22 -6.89
C GLN A 39 23.37 0.77 -6.52
N GLN A 40 22.57 1.27 -7.48
CA GLN A 40 21.20 1.71 -7.20
C GLN A 40 20.33 0.57 -6.66
N GLN A 41 20.47 -0.65 -7.21
CA GLN A 41 19.78 -1.84 -6.71
C GLN A 41 20.24 -2.21 -5.29
N GLN A 42 21.54 -2.13 -5.00
CA GLN A 42 22.10 -2.39 -3.68
C GLN A 42 21.66 -1.34 -2.64
N PHE A 43 21.61 -0.06 -3.00
CA PHE A 43 21.10 1.00 -2.14
C PHE A 43 19.60 0.84 -1.85
N TYR A 44 18.80 0.43 -2.84
CA TYR A 44 17.39 0.12 -2.64
C TYR A 44 17.19 -1.07 -1.68
N SER A 45 18.02 -2.11 -1.79
CA SER A 45 17.98 -3.25 -0.86
C SER A 45 18.42 -2.88 0.56
N ALA A 46 19.42 -2.02 0.72
CA ALA A 46 19.96 -1.64 2.02
C ALA A 46 18.98 -0.78 2.85
N ALA A 47 18.17 0.05 2.19
CA ALA A 47 17.12 0.84 2.83
C ALA A 47 15.97 -0.04 3.37
N ILE A 48 15.68 -1.15 2.68
CA ILE A 48 14.69 -2.15 3.12
C ILE A 48 15.22 -2.99 4.28
N THR A 49 16.54 -3.22 4.38
CA THR A 49 17.13 -4.16 5.36
C THR A 49 17.48 -3.55 6.71
N LYS A 50 17.32 -2.24 6.94
CA LYS A 50 17.47 -1.70 8.30
C LYS A 50 16.43 -2.35 9.21
N PRO A 51 16.83 -3.02 10.32
CA PRO A 51 15.90 -3.69 11.21
C PRO A 51 14.97 -2.66 11.86
N LYS A 52 13.67 -2.99 11.94
CA LYS A 52 12.65 -2.08 12.49
C LYS A 52 12.93 -1.66 13.94
N SER A 53 13.76 -2.42 14.67
CA SER A 53 14.15 -2.16 16.06
C SER A 53 15.10 -0.97 16.25
N GLU A 54 15.81 -0.54 15.21
CA GLU A 54 16.83 0.54 15.28
C GLU A 54 16.34 1.88 14.72
N MET A 55 15.09 1.92 14.25
CA MET A 55 14.53 3.06 13.54
C MET A 55 13.81 4.00 14.51
N THR A 56 13.93 5.31 14.30
CA THR A 56 13.19 6.29 15.11
C THR A 56 11.67 6.19 14.83
N PRO A 57 10.80 6.60 15.77
CA PRO A 57 9.34 6.53 15.56
C PRO A 57 8.85 7.28 14.32
N GLU A 58 9.49 8.40 13.99
CA GLU A 58 9.16 9.22 12.82
C GLU A 58 9.54 8.52 11.50
N GLU A 59 10.72 7.90 11.46
CA GLU A 59 11.16 7.11 10.31
C GLU A 59 10.29 5.85 10.11
N LEU A 60 9.85 5.22 11.21
CA LEU A 60 8.91 4.09 11.18
C LEU A 60 7.58 4.49 10.56
N ALA A 61 7.00 5.61 10.98
CA ALA A 61 5.74 6.11 10.43
C ALA A 61 5.86 6.45 8.94
N LYS A 62 6.96 7.09 8.54
CA LYS A 62 7.23 7.41 7.13
C LYS A 62 7.39 6.15 6.28
N ARG A 63 8.11 5.16 6.78
CA ARG A 63 8.26 3.86 6.11
C ARG A 63 6.93 3.13 5.97
N GLU A 64 6.08 3.16 7.01
CA GLU A 64 4.72 2.60 6.94
C GLU A 64 3.87 3.32 5.89
N GLU A 65 3.93 4.64 5.81
CA GLU A 65 3.22 5.41 4.79
C GLU A 65 3.71 5.09 3.36
N GLU A 66 5.01 4.96 3.16
CA GLU A 66 5.60 4.55 1.89
C GLU A 66 5.15 3.12 1.50
N GLU A 67 5.12 2.19 2.47
CA GLU A 67 4.61 0.82 2.31
C GLU A 67 3.11 0.81 1.95
N PHE A 68 2.31 1.71 2.51
CA PHE A 68 0.89 1.84 2.18
C PHE A 68 0.63 2.46 0.80
N ASN A 69 1.53 3.32 0.30
CA ASN A 69 1.36 3.98 -1.00
C ASN A 69 1.87 3.12 -2.17
N THR A 70 2.95 2.37 -1.96
CA THR A 70 3.62 1.60 -3.03
C THR A 70 3.37 0.09 -2.96
N GLY A 71 2.84 -0.40 -1.84
CA GLY A 71 2.59 -1.82 -1.61
C GLY A 71 1.20 -2.33 -2.02
N PRO A 72 0.88 -3.60 -1.71
CA PRO A 72 -0.41 -4.22 -2.03
C PRO A 72 -1.60 -3.54 -1.35
N LEU A 73 -1.38 -2.87 -0.21
CA LEU A 73 -2.41 -2.09 0.50
C LEU A 73 -2.74 -0.75 -0.17
N SER A 74 -2.00 -0.34 -1.21
CA SER A 74 -2.28 0.88 -1.98
C SER A 74 -3.69 0.91 -2.57
N VAL A 75 -4.29 -0.26 -2.86
CA VAL A 75 -5.69 -0.37 -3.29
C VAL A 75 -6.65 0.21 -2.25
N LEU A 76 -6.38 -0.03 -0.96
CA LEU A 76 -7.17 0.51 0.16
C LEU A 76 -6.91 2.00 0.34
N THR A 77 -5.65 2.44 0.24
CA THR A 77 -5.26 3.85 0.27
C THR A 77 -6.02 4.65 -0.79
N GLN A 78 -6.04 4.15 -2.03
CA GLN A 78 -6.81 4.77 -3.12
C GLN A 78 -8.31 4.72 -2.85
N SER A 79 -8.82 3.65 -2.24
CA SER A 79 -10.24 3.50 -1.95
C SER A 79 -10.74 4.49 -0.90
N VAL A 80 -9.94 4.76 0.14
CA VAL A 80 -10.25 5.79 1.16
C VAL A 80 -10.20 7.18 0.53
N ARG A 81 -9.12 7.52 -0.19
CA ARG A 81 -8.95 8.85 -0.80
C ARG A 81 -10.06 9.20 -1.79
N ASN A 82 -10.44 8.25 -2.63
CA ASN A 82 -11.49 8.45 -3.63
C ASN A 82 -12.89 8.11 -3.10
N ASN A 83 -13.01 7.71 -1.82
CA ASN A 83 -14.25 7.24 -1.20
C ASN A 83 -14.96 6.18 -2.07
N THR A 84 -14.22 5.29 -2.74
CA THR A 84 -14.79 4.29 -3.66
C THR A 84 -15.39 3.13 -2.90
N GLN A 85 -16.38 2.48 -3.52
CA GLN A 85 -16.94 1.26 -2.98
C GLN A 85 -15.97 0.09 -3.15
N VAL A 86 -15.89 -0.76 -2.13
CA VAL A 86 -15.10 -1.98 -2.13
C VAL A 86 -15.99 -3.17 -1.82
N LEU A 87 -15.65 -4.31 -2.43
CA LEU A 87 -16.21 -5.62 -2.10
C LEU A 87 -15.18 -6.40 -1.29
N ILE A 88 -15.57 -6.85 -0.11
CA ILE A 88 -14.75 -7.61 0.82
C ILE A 88 -15.36 -9.00 0.98
N ASN A 89 -14.56 -10.05 0.76
CA ASN A 89 -14.96 -11.42 1.05
C ASN A 89 -14.43 -11.83 2.42
N CYS A 90 -15.33 -12.19 3.33
CA CYS A 90 -14.99 -12.57 4.69
C CYS A 90 -14.86 -14.09 4.86
N ARG A 91 -14.13 -14.52 5.89
CA ARG A 91 -13.90 -15.94 6.22
C ARG A 91 -15.16 -16.73 6.57
N ASN A 92 -16.20 -16.05 7.05
CA ASN A 92 -17.52 -16.64 7.31
C ASN A 92 -18.37 -16.82 6.04
N ASN A 93 -17.77 -16.72 4.85
CA ASN A 93 -18.43 -16.81 3.55
C ASN A 93 -19.51 -15.74 3.31
N LYS A 94 -19.44 -14.63 4.06
CA LYS A 94 -20.24 -13.43 3.82
C LYS A 94 -19.46 -12.43 2.99
N LYS A 95 -20.19 -11.62 2.22
CA LYS A 95 -19.62 -10.57 1.39
C LYS A 95 -20.08 -9.22 1.92
N LEU A 96 -19.15 -8.30 2.10
CA LEU A 96 -19.43 -6.94 2.52
C LEU A 96 -19.18 -6.01 1.35
N LEU A 97 -20.18 -5.23 0.99
CA LEU A 97 -20.05 -4.15 0.02
C LEU A 97 -20.19 -2.83 0.77
N GLY A 98 -19.16 -2.00 0.78
CA GLY A 98 -19.16 -0.77 1.58
C GLY A 98 -18.08 0.21 1.16
N ARG A 99 -17.95 1.32 1.90
CA ARG A 99 -16.88 2.30 1.70
C ARG A 99 -15.94 2.28 2.89
N VAL A 100 -14.64 2.23 2.62
CA VAL A 100 -13.61 2.27 3.67
C VAL A 100 -13.36 3.71 4.06
N LYS A 101 -13.39 4.01 5.36
CA LYS A 101 -13.02 5.32 5.92
C LYS A 101 -11.63 5.34 6.50
N ALA A 102 -11.21 4.24 7.12
CA ALA A 102 -9.87 4.06 7.65
C ALA A 102 -9.48 2.59 7.57
N PHE A 103 -8.17 2.33 7.50
CA PHE A 103 -7.61 0.98 7.59
C PHE A 103 -6.26 1.00 8.33
N ASP A 104 -5.76 -0.17 8.74
CA ASP A 104 -4.44 -0.31 9.37
C ASP A 104 -3.56 -1.36 8.64
N ARG A 105 -2.35 -1.59 9.19
CA ARG A 105 -1.38 -2.58 8.72
C ARG A 105 -1.87 -4.03 8.76
N HIS A 106 -2.76 -4.37 9.68
CA HIS A 106 -3.36 -5.70 9.83
C HIS A 106 -4.61 -5.87 8.97
N CYS A 107 -4.95 -4.88 8.13
CA CYS A 107 -6.21 -4.82 7.40
C CYS A 107 -7.45 -4.72 8.30
N ASN A 108 -7.31 -4.20 9.53
CA ASN A 108 -8.48 -3.73 10.27
C ASN A 108 -9.08 -2.54 9.52
N MET A 109 -10.40 -2.45 9.43
CA MET A 109 -11.09 -1.44 8.64
C MET A 109 -12.26 -0.81 9.38
N VAL A 110 -12.43 0.49 9.20
CA VAL A 110 -13.65 1.21 9.52
C VAL A 110 -14.43 1.39 8.24
N LEU A 111 -15.64 0.84 8.19
CA LEU A 111 -16.51 0.83 7.02
C LEU A 111 -17.79 1.64 7.29
N GLU A 112 -18.29 2.30 6.25
CA GLU A 112 -19.58 2.97 6.25
C GLU A 112 -20.47 2.51 5.10
N ASN A 113 -21.77 2.62 5.31
CA ASN A 113 -22.83 2.23 4.35
C ASN A 113 -22.61 0.80 3.86
N VAL A 114 -22.46 -0.13 4.80
CA VAL A 114 -22.12 -1.53 4.52
C VAL A 114 -23.38 -2.31 4.23
N LYS A 115 -23.38 -2.99 3.08
CA LYS A 115 -24.33 -4.02 2.73
C LYS A 115 -23.66 -5.39 2.89
N GLU A 116 -24.07 -6.11 3.92
CA GLU A 116 -23.65 -7.49 4.14
C GLU A 116 -24.58 -8.42 3.37
N MET A 117 -24.01 -9.38 2.64
CA MET A 117 -24.74 -10.32 1.80
C MET A 117 -24.27 -11.74 2.11
N TRP A 118 -25.22 -12.65 2.30
CA TRP A 118 -24.95 -14.08 2.48
C TRP A 118 -26.06 -14.92 1.86
N THR A 119 -25.75 -16.19 1.61
CA THR A 119 -26.72 -17.15 1.10
C THR A 119 -27.02 -18.16 2.19
N GLU A 120 -28.29 -18.28 2.55
CA GLU A 120 -28.75 -19.35 3.42
C GLU A 120 -29.22 -20.53 2.59
N LEU A 121 -28.77 -21.72 2.97
CA LEU A 121 -29.27 -22.98 2.44
C LEU A 121 -30.35 -23.46 3.42
N PRO A 122 -31.64 -23.40 3.08
CA PRO A 122 -32.69 -23.84 3.99
C PRO A 122 -32.47 -25.32 4.29
N ARG A 123 -32.38 -25.67 5.58
CA ARG A 123 -32.33 -27.07 5.99
C ARG A 123 -33.71 -27.69 5.75
N THR A 124 -33.87 -28.37 4.62
CA THR A 124 -35.05 -29.19 4.33
C THR A 124 -35.02 -30.46 5.18
N GLY A 125 -36.17 -30.85 5.72
CA GLY A 125 -36.32 -32.10 6.47
C GLY A 125 -35.90 -33.33 5.62
N LYS A 126 -35.51 -34.41 6.31
CA LYS A 126 -35.07 -35.67 5.67
C LYS A 126 -36.09 -36.11 4.60
N GLY A 127 -35.62 -36.32 3.37
CA GLY A 127 -36.43 -36.82 2.25
C GLY A 127 -37.00 -35.76 1.29
N LYS A 128 -36.87 -34.45 1.58
CA LYS A 128 -37.30 -33.38 0.64
C LYS A 128 -36.12 -32.89 -0.20
N LYS A 129 -36.38 -32.58 -1.49
CA LYS A 129 -35.39 -32.00 -2.42
C LYS A 129 -34.72 -30.78 -1.78
N LYS A 130 -33.39 -30.65 -1.94
CA LYS A 130 -32.61 -29.52 -1.41
C LYS A 130 -33.28 -28.21 -1.82
N ALA A 131 -33.62 -27.38 -0.84
CA ALA A 131 -34.25 -26.09 -1.12
C ALA A 131 -33.30 -25.16 -1.89
N LYS A 132 -33.87 -24.26 -2.69
CA LYS A 132 -33.12 -23.26 -3.43
C LYS A 132 -32.35 -22.37 -2.45
N PRO A 133 -31.08 -22.03 -2.74
CA PRO A 133 -30.34 -21.08 -1.91
C PRO A 133 -31.06 -19.73 -1.89
N VAL A 134 -31.24 -19.15 -0.69
CA VAL A 134 -31.92 -17.86 -0.51
C VAL A 134 -30.87 -16.80 -0.17
N ASN A 135 -30.79 -15.77 -1.00
CA ASN A 135 -29.90 -14.64 -0.75
C ASN A 135 -30.54 -13.70 0.27
N LYS A 136 -29.81 -13.41 1.33
CA LYS A 136 -30.18 -12.42 2.34
C LYS A 136 -29.16 -11.29 2.34
N ASP A 137 -29.66 -10.10 2.66
CA ASP A 137 -28.85 -8.93 2.88
C ASP A 137 -29.24 -8.19 4.16
N ARG A 138 -28.27 -7.48 4.71
CA ARG A 138 -28.42 -6.60 5.86
C ARG A 138 -27.68 -5.31 5.60
N PHE A 139 -28.29 -4.18 5.97
CA PHE A 139 -27.65 -2.88 5.90
C PHE A 139 -27.13 -2.45 7.28
N ILE A 140 -25.91 -1.90 7.30
CA ILE A 140 -25.21 -1.46 8.50
C ILE A 140 -24.55 -0.11 8.21
N SER A 141 -24.97 0.94 8.89
CA SER A 141 -24.53 2.30 8.61
C SER A 141 -23.04 2.52 8.89
N LYS A 142 -22.54 2.00 10.01
CA LYS A 142 -21.13 2.07 10.43
C LYS A 142 -20.72 0.73 11.01
N MET A 143 -19.54 0.24 10.63
CA MET A 143 -19.03 -1.07 11.06
C MET A 143 -17.52 -1.02 11.23
N PHE A 144 -17.03 -1.64 12.30
CA PHE A 144 -15.63 -1.99 12.44
C PHE A 144 -15.43 -3.45 12.01
N LEU A 145 -14.50 -3.68 11.09
CA LEU A 145 -14.11 -5.00 10.60
C LEU A 145 -12.69 -5.31 11.03
N ARG A 146 -12.49 -6.49 11.61
CA ARG A 146 -11.17 -6.99 11.99
C ARG A 146 -10.47 -7.65 10.81
N GLY A 147 -9.17 -7.42 10.68
CA GLY A 147 -8.34 -7.89 9.55
C GLY A 147 -8.24 -9.41 9.43
N ASP A 148 -8.27 -10.14 10.56
CA ASP A 148 -8.25 -11.61 10.58
C ASP A 148 -9.43 -12.25 9.82
N SER A 149 -10.53 -11.52 9.65
CA SER A 149 -11.73 -11.99 8.95
C SER A 149 -11.71 -11.74 7.45
N VAL A 150 -10.77 -10.95 6.94
CA VAL A 150 -10.68 -10.54 5.53
C VAL A 150 -9.90 -11.59 4.74
N ILE A 151 -10.47 -12.06 3.62
CA ILE A 151 -9.76 -12.95 2.69
C ILE A 151 -9.30 -12.16 1.46
N LEU A 152 -10.22 -11.39 0.88
CA LEU A 152 -10.00 -10.74 -0.40
C LEU A 152 -10.73 -9.40 -0.43
N VAL A 153 -10.06 -8.39 -0.98
CA VAL A 153 -10.60 -7.04 -1.16
C VAL A 153 -10.48 -6.65 -2.62
N VAL A 154 -11.60 -6.25 -3.20
CA VAL A 154 -11.67 -5.80 -4.60
C VAL A 154 -12.26 -4.41 -4.64
N ARG A 155 -11.56 -3.48 -5.29
CA ARG A 155 -12.10 -2.15 -5.57
C ARG A 155 -13.12 -2.22 -6.71
N ASN A 156 -14.22 -1.50 -6.58
CA ASN A 156 -15.18 -1.36 -7.67
C ASN A 156 -14.56 -0.51 -8.81
N PRO A 157 -14.38 -1.06 -10.03
CA PRO A 157 -13.77 -0.33 -11.16
C PRO A 157 -14.65 0.81 -11.68
N LEU A 158 -15.97 0.70 -11.53
CA LEU A 158 -16.94 1.70 -12.03
C LEU A 158 -16.88 3.03 -11.26
N ALA A 159 -16.24 3.05 -10.09
CA ALA A 159 -16.10 4.27 -9.30
C ALA A 159 -15.11 5.30 -9.91
N ASN A 160 -14.26 4.88 -10.86
CA ASN A 160 -13.29 5.77 -11.50
C ASN A 160 -13.87 6.56 -12.68
N THR A 161 -14.99 6.12 -13.25
CA THR A 161 -15.55 6.69 -14.49
C THR A 161 -16.51 7.86 -14.22
N ALA A 162 -16.89 8.08 -12.96
CA ALA A 162 -17.87 9.10 -12.57
C ALA A 162 -17.25 10.42 -12.08
N LYS A 163 -15.99 10.70 -12.47
CA LYS A 163 -15.33 11.99 -12.24
C LYS A 163 -15.25 12.79 -13.54
#